data_AF-A0A7U7IC18-F1
#
_entry.id   AF-A0A7U7IC18-F1
#
_cell.length_a   1.000
_cell.length_b   1.000
_cell.length_c   1.000
_cell.angle_alpha   90.00
_cell.angle_beta   90.00
_cell.angle_gamma   90.00
#
_symmetry.space_group_name_H-M   'P 1'
#
loop_
_entity.id
_entity.type
_entity.pdbx_description
1 polymer ?
#
loop_
_entity_poly.entity_id
_entity_poly.type
_entity_poly.pdbx_seq_one_letter_code
_entity_poly.pdbx_strand_id
1 'polypeptide(L)'
;MIIFILLTVFALFYIAMIASLFKSEGFSIIGLILDIVILTTLIFYYFVGASFVDNDLSNFLAFMNFGSFVYMYYAIKSLWVKPKLVNYIIAKEIGESKDVIEEQELDLQTSKIRGIYFFIIAIALLIITKLRMQPELQADAISMNPVFIFIGVIIILIWLVLDIYRKKKYGIFLFKTIVPLVVTTWIIIATIVLS
;
A
#
# COMPACT_ATOMS: atom_id res chain seq x y z
N MET A 1 -18.30 -0.58 15.86
CA MET A 1 -17.90 0.51 14.94
C MET A 1 -16.51 0.29 14.36
N ILE A 2 -15.50 -0.09 15.15
CA ILE A 2 -14.13 -0.37 14.68
C ILE A 2 -14.06 -1.51 13.65
N ILE A 3 -14.79 -2.62 13.84
CA ILE A 3 -14.85 -3.73 12.86
C ILE A 3 -15.35 -3.25 11.49
N PHE A 4 -16.33 -2.33 11.48
CA PHE A 4 -16.84 -1.75 10.24
C PHE A 4 -15.79 -0.88 9.53
N ILE A 5 -14.97 -0.16 10.29
CA ILE A 5 -13.85 0.61 9.74
C ILE A 5 -12.81 -0.33 9.13
N LEU A 6 -12.47 -1.42 9.80
CA LEU A 6 -11.53 -2.41 9.26
C LEU A 6 -12.05 -3.04 7.96
N LEU A 7 -13.33 -3.43 7.93
CA LEU A 7 -13.98 -3.96 6.73
C LEU A 7 -13.97 -2.96 5.58
N THR A 8 -14.22 -1.68 5.86
CA THR A 8 -14.23 -0.65 4.82
C THR A 8 -12.81 -0.28 4.36
N VAL A 9 -11.81 -0.29 5.25
CA VAL A 9 -10.40 -0.07 4.89
C VAL A 9 -9.92 -1.21 3.99
N PHE A 10 -10.41 -2.43 4.22
CA PHE A 10 -10.18 -3.57 3.34
C PHE A 10 -10.97 -3.44 2.03
N ALA A 11 -12.22 -2.98 2.05
CA ALA A 11 -13.01 -2.76 0.85
C ALA A 11 -12.38 -1.70 -0.08
N LEU A 12 -11.79 -0.64 0.48
CA LEU A 12 -11.03 0.37 -0.26
C LEU A 12 -9.93 -0.24 -1.13
N PHE A 13 -9.33 -1.35 -0.70
CA PHE A 13 -8.31 -2.04 -1.47
C PHE A 13 -8.88 -2.55 -2.80
N TYR A 14 -10.03 -3.23 -2.74
CA TYR A 14 -10.70 -3.75 -3.93
C TYR A 14 -11.26 -2.63 -4.80
N ILE A 15 -11.84 -1.58 -4.20
CA ILE A 15 -12.35 -0.42 -4.93
C ILE A 15 -11.21 0.24 -5.72
N ALA A 16 -10.04 0.43 -5.12
CA ALA A 16 -8.86 0.98 -5.80
C ALA A 16 -8.36 0.06 -6.94
N MET A 17 -8.41 -1.27 -6.76
CA MET A 17 -8.07 -2.20 -7.84
C MET A 17 -9.04 -2.10 -9.01
N ILE A 18 -10.35 -2.11 -8.74
CA ILE A 18 -11.39 -2.00 -9.76
C ILE A 18 -11.32 -0.63 -10.46
N ALA A 19 -11.11 0.45 -9.71
CA ALA A 19 -10.93 1.79 -10.28
C ALA A 19 -9.72 1.85 -11.22
N SER A 20 -8.61 1.19 -10.84
CA SER A 20 -7.42 1.13 -11.69
C SER A 20 -7.64 0.38 -13.00
N LEU A 21 -8.46 -0.69 -12.97
CA LEU A 21 -8.86 -1.47 -14.16
C LEU A 21 -9.68 -0.62 -15.13
N PHE A 22 -10.78 -0.03 -14.65
CA PHE A 22 -11.65 0.76 -15.52
C PHE A 22 -10.93 1.97 -16.11
N LYS A 23 -10.01 2.59 -15.37
CA LYS A 23 -9.19 3.68 -15.89
C LYS A 23 -8.15 3.24 -16.91
N SER A 24 -7.53 2.07 -16.76
CA SER A 24 -6.59 1.57 -17.78
C SER A 24 -7.29 1.19 -19.07
N GLU A 25 -8.52 0.68 -18.99
CA GLU A 25 -9.34 0.30 -20.14
C GLU A 25 -10.05 1.48 -20.82
N GLY A 26 -9.92 2.70 -20.29
CA GLY A 26 -10.51 3.91 -20.88
C GLY A 26 -11.96 4.20 -20.49
N PHE A 27 -12.55 3.44 -19.57
CA PHE A 27 -13.90 3.68 -19.03
C PHE A 27 -13.88 4.81 -17.98
N SER A 28 -13.79 6.05 -18.45
CA SER A 28 -13.57 7.24 -17.60
C SER A 28 -14.69 7.52 -16.59
N ILE A 29 -15.95 7.27 -16.95
CA ILE A 29 -17.11 7.59 -16.10
C ILE A 29 -17.16 6.68 -14.86
N ILE A 30 -17.00 5.37 -15.05
CA ILE A 30 -17.00 4.40 -13.94
C ILE A 30 -15.78 4.63 -13.05
N GLY A 31 -14.61 4.88 -13.66
CA GLY A 31 -13.41 5.26 -12.91
C GLY A 31 -13.61 6.50 -12.03
N LEU A 32 -14.31 7.53 -12.53
CA LEU A 32 -14.62 8.74 -11.79
C LEU A 32 -15.62 8.49 -10.64
N ILE A 33 -16.65 7.67 -10.85
CA ILE A 33 -17.57 7.28 -9.78
C ILE A 33 -16.80 6.60 -8.64
N LEU A 34 -15.87 5.71 -8.97
CA LEU A 34 -15.06 5.02 -7.96
C LEU A 34 -14.08 5.97 -7.26
N ASP A 35 -13.54 6.99 -7.94
CA ASP A 35 -12.77 8.06 -7.28
C ASP A 35 -13.59 8.77 -6.21
N ILE A 36 -14.84 9.14 -6.54
CA ILE A 36 -15.76 9.80 -5.60
C ILE A 36 -16.04 8.89 -4.40
N VAL A 37 -16.24 7.58 -4.62
CA VAL A 37 -16.45 6.60 -3.54
C VAL A 37 -15.24 6.52 -2.61
N ILE A 38 -14.03 6.44 -3.17
CA ILE A 38 -12.78 6.42 -2.38
C ILE A 38 -12.67 7.71 -1.55
N LEU A 39 -12.84 8.87 -2.19
CA LEU A 39 -12.75 10.17 -1.55
C LEU A 39 -13.78 10.31 -0.41
N THR A 40 -15.04 9.96 -0.68
CA THR A 40 -16.14 10.04 0.30
C THR A 40 -15.86 9.12 1.49
N THR A 41 -15.29 7.94 1.25
CA THR A 41 -14.93 6.99 2.31
C THR A 41 -13.79 7.51 3.18
N LEU A 42 -12.75 8.13 2.58
CA LEU A 42 -11.66 8.76 3.33
C LEU A 42 -12.16 9.94 4.17
N ILE A 43 -13.06 10.77 3.62
CA ILE A 43 -13.70 11.86 4.37
C ILE A 43 -14.56 11.30 5.51
N PHE A 44 -15.30 10.22 5.27
CA PHE A 44 -16.10 9.55 6.29
C PHE A 44 -15.24 9.08 7.46
N TYR A 45 -14.06 8.50 7.22
CA TYR A 45 -13.13 8.12 8.29
C TYR A 45 -12.69 9.30 9.14
N TYR A 46 -12.41 10.44 8.52
CA TYR A 46 -12.08 11.65 9.27
C TYR A 46 -13.22 12.04 10.23
N PHE A 47 -14.48 12.00 9.81
CA PHE A 47 -15.61 12.37 10.66
C PHE A 47 -15.91 11.32 11.74
N VAL A 48 -15.90 10.03 11.40
CA VAL A 48 -16.12 8.96 12.37
C VAL A 48 -15.01 8.91 13.42
N GLY A 49 -13.77 9.23 13.04
CA GLY A 49 -12.67 9.37 14.00
C GLY A 49 -12.96 10.34 15.13
N ALA A 50 -13.81 11.35 14.91
CA ALA A 50 -14.18 12.34 15.93
C ALA A 50 -15.18 11.82 16.97
N SER A 51 -15.92 10.74 16.69
CA SER A 51 -16.90 10.20 17.62
C SER A 51 -16.34 9.17 18.58
N PHE A 52 -15.09 8.75 18.39
CA PHE A 52 -14.40 7.82 19.29
C PHE A 52 -13.72 8.54 20.46
N VAL A 53 -13.67 7.86 21.60
CA VAL A 53 -13.02 8.33 22.84
C VAL A 53 -12.15 7.20 23.41
N ASP A 54 -11.09 7.56 24.13
CA ASP A 54 -10.19 6.64 24.85
C ASP A 54 -9.70 5.47 23.98
N ASN A 55 -9.96 4.24 24.43
CA ASN A 55 -9.50 3.00 23.79
C ASN A 55 -10.01 2.83 22.36
N ASP A 56 -11.22 3.28 22.06
CA ASP A 56 -11.74 3.18 20.70
C ASP A 56 -11.02 4.12 19.74
N LEU A 57 -10.61 5.29 20.23
CA LEU A 57 -9.81 6.25 19.47
C LEU A 57 -8.39 5.71 19.28
N SER A 58 -7.78 5.14 20.33
CA SER A 58 -6.45 4.51 20.25
C SER A 58 -6.42 3.41 19.18
N ASN A 59 -7.41 2.51 19.20
CA ASN A 59 -7.56 1.46 18.20
C ASN A 59 -7.76 2.03 16.79
N PHE A 60 -8.62 3.04 16.64
CA PHE A 60 -8.83 3.73 15.36
C PHE A 60 -7.54 4.32 14.80
N LEU A 61 -6.76 5.02 15.63
CA LEU A 61 -5.49 5.63 15.24
C LEU A 61 -4.46 4.57 14.83
N ALA A 62 -4.37 3.47 15.58
CA ALA A 62 -3.51 2.34 15.24
C ALA A 62 -3.89 1.72 13.89
N PHE A 63 -5.20 1.55 13.61
CA PHE A 63 -5.67 1.02 12.33
C PHE A 63 -5.37 1.95 11.15
N MET A 64 -5.55 3.27 11.32
CA MET A 64 -5.23 4.23 10.27
C MET A 64 -3.72 4.29 9.99
N ASN A 65 -2.89 4.27 11.04
CA ASN A 65 -1.43 4.25 10.92
C ASN A 65 -0.95 2.95 10.25
N PHE A 66 -1.39 1.79 10.72
CA PHE A 66 -1.03 0.51 10.12
C PHE A 66 -1.56 0.37 8.70
N GLY A 67 -2.79 0.83 8.44
CA GLY A 67 -3.37 0.92 7.11
C GLY A 67 -2.48 1.73 6.17
N SER A 68 -1.95 2.87 6.61
CA SER A 68 -0.99 3.67 5.83
C SER A 68 0.22 2.84 5.39
N PHE A 69 0.79 2.01 6.28
CA PHE A 69 1.94 1.17 5.97
C PHE A 69 1.60 0.08 4.94
N VAL A 70 0.46 -0.58 5.12
CA VAL A 70 -0.03 -1.63 4.19
C VAL A 70 -0.29 -1.03 2.80
N TYR A 71 -0.98 0.10 2.73
CA TYR A 71 -1.23 0.78 1.46
C TYR A 71 0.06 1.28 0.80
N MET A 72 1.03 1.77 1.57
CA MET A 72 2.34 2.15 1.04
C MET A 72 3.08 0.94 0.44
N TYR A 73 3.03 -0.22 1.11
CA TYR A 73 3.60 -1.46 0.57
C TYR A 73 2.99 -1.82 -0.79
N TYR A 74 1.66 -1.81 -0.91
CA TYR A 74 1.01 -2.11 -2.19
C TYR A 74 1.24 -1.03 -3.25
N ALA A 75 1.37 0.23 -2.85
CA ALA A 75 1.71 1.33 -3.74
C ALA A 75 3.07 1.09 -4.41
N ILE A 76 4.11 0.87 -3.61
CA ILE A 76 5.47 0.67 -4.13
C ILE A 76 5.60 -0.67 -4.86
N LYS A 77 4.94 -1.74 -4.37
CA LYS A 77 4.88 -3.02 -5.09
C LYS A 77 4.26 -2.87 -6.49
N SER A 78 3.28 -1.99 -6.66
CA SER A 78 2.63 -1.75 -7.95
C SER A 78 3.41 -0.75 -8.82
N LEU A 79 4.04 0.26 -8.24
CA LEU A 79 4.89 1.21 -8.96
C LEU A 79 6.21 0.60 -9.42
N TRP A 80 6.76 -0.34 -8.64
CA TRP A 80 7.96 -1.08 -9.00
C TRP A 80 7.65 -2.24 -9.95
N VAL A 81 7.39 -1.90 -11.22
CA VAL A 81 6.92 -2.83 -12.25
C VAL A 81 7.99 -3.83 -12.70
N LYS A 82 9.28 -3.53 -12.50
CA LYS A 82 10.41 -4.31 -13.02
C LYS A 82 10.30 -5.83 -12.75
N PRO A 83 9.97 -6.31 -11.54
CA PRO A 83 9.83 -7.74 -11.29
C PRO A 83 8.65 -8.37 -12.04
N LYS A 84 7.54 -7.64 -12.21
CA LYS A 84 6.38 -8.10 -12.98
C LYS A 84 6.73 -8.21 -14.47
N LEU A 85 7.45 -7.22 -15.00
CA LEU A 85 7.86 -7.20 -16.40
C LEU A 85 8.78 -8.38 -16.73
N VAL A 86 9.72 -8.71 -15.83
CA VAL A 86 10.59 -9.88 -16.02
C VAL A 86 9.79 -11.18 -16.03
N ASN A 87 8.80 -11.33 -15.15
CA ASN A 87 7.93 -12.50 -15.14
C ASN A 87 7.14 -12.62 -16.46
N TYR A 88 6.59 -11.53 -16.97
CA TYR A 88 5.87 -11.49 -18.25
C TYR A 88 6.72 -11.90 -19.44
N ILE A 89 7.96 -11.40 -19.52
CA ILE A 89 8.89 -11.77 -20.59
C ILE A 89 9.21 -13.26 -20.52
N ILE A 90 9.49 -13.79 -19.32
CA ILE A 90 9.77 -15.22 -19.13
C ILE A 90 8.57 -16.08 -19.53
N ALA A 91 7.35 -15.72 -19.08
CA ALA A 91 6.13 -16.45 -19.42
C ALA A 91 5.89 -16.52 -20.94
N LYS A 92 6.18 -15.43 -21.65
CA LYS A 92 6.12 -15.37 -23.11
C LYS A 92 7.19 -16.22 -23.79
N GLU A 93 8.40 -16.25 -23.25
CA GLU A 93 9.52 -17.04 -23.78
C GLU A 93 9.32 -18.55 -23.62
N ILE A 94 8.78 -18.99 -22.47
CA ILE A 94 8.52 -20.41 -22.22
C ILE A 94 7.21 -20.91 -22.83
N GLY A 95 6.44 -20.02 -23.47
CA GLY A 95 5.18 -20.35 -24.12
C GLY A 95 4.08 -20.77 -23.14
N GLU A 96 3.92 -20.07 -22.01
CA GLU A 96 2.79 -20.30 -21.11
C GLU A 96 1.44 -20.08 -21.79
N SER A 97 0.35 -20.51 -21.13
CA SER A 97 -0.99 -20.35 -21.68
C SER A 97 -1.31 -18.88 -21.96
N LYS A 98 -2.07 -18.67 -23.03
CA LYS A 98 -2.51 -17.34 -23.46
C LYS A 98 -3.19 -16.58 -22.31
N ASP A 99 -4.00 -17.26 -21.51
CA ASP A 99 -4.71 -16.69 -20.36
C ASP A 99 -3.73 -16.09 -19.32
N VAL A 100 -2.61 -16.77 -19.04
CA VAL A 100 -1.61 -16.29 -18.07
C VAL A 100 -0.86 -15.09 -18.62
N ILE A 101 -0.56 -15.08 -19.92
CA ILE A 101 0.11 -13.95 -20.57
C ILE A 101 -0.82 -12.72 -20.55
N GLU A 102 -2.10 -12.89 -20.87
CA GLU A 102 -3.10 -11.81 -20.84
C GLU A 102 -3.31 -11.25 -19.42
N GLU A 103 -3.39 -12.11 -18.39
CA GLU A 103 -3.49 -11.67 -17.00
C GLU A 103 -2.30 -10.81 -16.57
N GLN A 104 -1.08 -11.26 -16.91
CA GLN A 104 0.14 -10.53 -16.57
C GLN A 104 0.25 -9.21 -17.33
N GLU A 105 -0.19 -9.17 -18.59
CA GLU A 105 -0.25 -7.94 -19.37
C GLU A 105 -1.22 -6.92 -18.74
N LEU A 106 -2.40 -7.37 -18.34
CA LEU A 106 -3.39 -6.53 -17.67
C LEU A 106 -2.89 -6.03 -16.30
N ASP A 107 -2.22 -6.88 -15.52
CA ASP A 107 -1.61 -6.45 -14.26
C ASP A 107 -0.47 -5.42 -14.47
N LEU A 108 0.30 -5.54 -15.57
CA LEU A 108 1.31 -4.56 -15.95
C LEU A 108 0.68 -3.21 -16.35
N GLN A 109 -0.36 -3.24 -17.19
CA GLN A 109 -1.07 -2.04 -17.66
C GLN A 109 -1.72 -1.27 -16.51
N THR A 110 -2.34 -1.99 -15.57
CA THR A 110 -3.01 -1.39 -14.39
C THR A 110 -2.05 -0.98 -13.28
N SER A 111 -0.83 -1.53 -13.24
CA SER A 111 0.09 -1.42 -12.11
C SER A 111 0.39 0.02 -11.68
N LYS A 112 0.61 0.92 -12.65
CA LYS A 112 0.95 2.32 -12.36
C LYS A 112 -0.23 3.07 -11.73
N ILE A 113 -1.43 2.91 -12.30
CA ILE A 113 -2.65 3.57 -11.81
C ILE A 113 -2.99 3.03 -10.41
N ARG A 114 -2.95 1.71 -10.23
CA ARG A 114 -3.16 1.05 -8.94
C ARG A 114 -2.18 1.55 -7.88
N GLY A 115 -0.91 1.69 -8.25
CA GLY A 115 0.13 2.23 -7.38
C GLY A 115 -0.16 3.66 -6.90
N ILE A 116 -0.66 4.53 -7.78
CA ILE A 116 -1.05 5.90 -7.44
C ILE A 116 -2.21 5.92 -6.44
N TYR A 117 -3.26 5.12 -6.66
CA TYR A 117 -4.37 5.04 -5.72
C TYR A 117 -3.93 4.64 -4.31
N PHE A 118 -3.17 3.55 -4.21
CA PHE A 118 -2.68 3.07 -2.93
C PHE A 118 -1.77 4.09 -2.25
N PHE A 119 -0.96 4.83 -3.02
CA PHE A 119 -0.11 5.89 -2.48
C PHE A 119 -0.93 7.03 -1.88
N ILE A 120 -1.96 7.50 -2.59
CA ILE A 120 -2.85 8.57 -2.12
C ILE A 120 -3.61 8.11 -0.86
N ILE A 121 -4.12 6.88 -0.85
CA ILE A 121 -4.80 6.31 0.32
C ILE A 121 -3.82 6.23 1.50
N ALA A 122 -2.59 5.76 1.31
CA ALA A 122 -1.59 5.69 2.37
C ALA A 122 -1.33 7.06 3.01
N ILE A 123 -1.18 8.11 2.20
CA ILE A 123 -1.01 9.48 2.67
C ILE A 123 -2.26 9.96 3.44
N ALA A 124 -3.45 9.74 2.87
CA ALA A 124 -4.70 10.17 3.49
C ALA A 124 -4.90 9.55 4.88
N LEU A 125 -4.62 8.25 5.04
CA LEU A 125 -4.71 7.57 6.33
C LEU A 125 -3.72 8.14 7.35
N LEU A 126 -2.49 8.48 6.93
CA LEU A 126 -1.52 9.13 7.81
C LEU A 126 -1.98 10.54 8.25
N ILE A 127 -2.53 11.32 7.31
CA ILE A 127 -3.09 12.64 7.61
C ILE A 127 -4.25 12.53 8.61
N ILE A 128 -5.18 11.61 8.38
CA ILE A 128 -6.32 11.36 9.29
C ILE A 128 -5.80 10.99 10.68
N THR A 129 -4.79 10.12 10.74
CA THR A 129 -4.13 9.73 12.00
C THR A 129 -3.59 10.96 12.73
N LYS A 130 -2.81 11.82 12.04
CA LYS A 130 -2.24 13.03 12.66
C LYS A 130 -3.32 14.01 13.13
N LEU A 131 -4.36 14.24 12.34
CA LEU A 131 -5.43 15.19 12.67
C LEU A 131 -6.32 14.74 13.82
N ARG A 132 -6.42 13.42 14.06
CA ARG A 132 -7.24 12.85 15.15
C ARG A 132 -6.42 12.42 16.36
N MET A 133 -5.10 12.51 16.30
CA MET A 133 -4.21 12.18 17.41
C MET A 133 -4.45 13.12 18.58
N GLN A 134 -4.72 12.54 19.75
CA GLN A 134 -4.69 13.27 21.02
C GLN A 134 -3.32 13.07 21.69
N PRO A 135 -2.76 14.08 22.38
CA PRO A 135 -1.43 13.98 22.98
C PRO A 135 -1.26 12.77 23.92
N GLU A 136 -2.33 12.43 24.65
CA GLU A 136 -2.35 11.32 25.61
C GLU A 136 -2.20 9.94 24.94
N LEU A 137 -2.63 9.80 23.69
CA LEU A 137 -2.59 8.54 22.93
C LEU A 137 -1.39 8.45 21.98
N GLN A 138 -0.56 9.49 21.93
CA GLN A 138 0.55 9.60 20.99
C GLN A 138 1.57 8.48 21.18
N ALA A 139 1.98 8.24 22.44
CA ALA A 139 2.95 7.20 22.79
C ALA A 139 2.45 5.81 22.39
N ASP A 140 1.18 5.53 22.63
CA ASP A 140 0.56 4.24 22.30
C ASP A 140 0.49 4.02 20.80
N ALA A 141 0.08 5.04 20.03
CA ALA A 141 -0.08 4.95 18.59
C ALA A 141 1.24 4.73 17.81
N ILE A 142 2.36 5.24 18.34
CA ILE A 142 3.69 5.09 17.72
C ILE A 142 4.53 3.95 18.32
N SER A 143 4.09 3.35 19.43
CA SER A 143 4.84 2.35 20.20
C SER A 143 5.34 1.15 19.37
N MET A 144 4.58 0.76 18.35
CA MET A 144 4.92 -0.37 17.46
C MET A 144 5.81 0.00 16.28
N ASN A 145 5.97 1.29 15.96
CA ASN A 145 6.78 1.72 14.82
C ASN A 145 8.25 1.26 14.92
N PRO A 146 8.94 1.35 16.08
CA PRO A 146 10.31 0.83 16.22
C PRO A 146 10.41 -0.67 15.91
N VAL A 147 9.43 -1.47 16.34
CA VAL A 147 9.39 -2.91 16.05
C VAL A 147 9.23 -3.15 14.55
N PHE A 148 8.33 -2.42 13.89
CA PHE A 148 8.15 -2.52 12.44
C PHE A 148 9.38 -2.05 11.65
N ILE A 149 10.09 -1.02 12.11
CA ILE A 149 11.35 -0.58 11.51
C ILE A 149 12.40 -1.68 11.63
N PHE A 150 12.56 -2.28 12.81
CA PHE A 150 13.50 -3.38 13.02
C PHE A 150 13.21 -4.58 12.10
N ILE A 151 11.95 -5.01 12.02
CA ILE A 151 11.51 -6.05 11.10
C ILE A 151 11.78 -5.64 9.64
N GLY A 152 11.48 -4.39 9.28
CA GLY A 152 11.74 -3.82 7.96
C GLY A 152 13.21 -3.93 7.55
N VAL A 153 14.14 -3.59 8.46
CA VAL A 153 15.58 -3.71 8.24
C VAL A 153 15.98 -5.17 7.98
N ILE A 154 15.46 -6.13 8.74
CA ILE A 154 15.72 -7.57 8.51
C ILE A 154 15.24 -7.97 7.11
N ILE A 155 14.03 -7.57 6.72
CA ILE A 155 13.46 -7.88 5.41
C ILE A 155 14.30 -7.25 4.27
N ILE A 156 14.78 -6.02 4.45
CA ILE A 156 15.70 -5.36 3.50
C ILE A 156 16.96 -6.21 3.29
N LEU A 157 17.60 -6.65 4.39
CA LEU A 157 18.82 -7.46 4.31
C LEU A 157 18.58 -8.79 3.58
N ILE A 158 17.48 -9.49 3.89
CA ILE A 158 17.11 -10.74 3.23
C ILE A 158 16.92 -10.53 1.72
N TRP A 159 16.15 -9.52 1.32
CA TRP A 159 15.90 -9.24 -0.10
C TRP A 159 17.17 -8.79 -0.83
N LEU A 160 18.05 -8.04 -0.16
CA LEU A 160 19.32 -7.62 -0.74
C LEU A 160 20.22 -8.81 -1.06
N VAL A 161 20.34 -9.76 -0.12
CA VAL A 161 21.09 -11.01 -0.34
C VAL A 161 20.51 -11.80 -1.52
N LEU A 162 19.17 -11.91 -1.60
CA LEU A 162 18.50 -12.59 -2.71
C LEU A 162 18.72 -11.89 -4.05
N ASP A 163 18.66 -10.56 -4.10
CA ASP A 163 18.90 -9.77 -5.31
C ASP A 163 20.36 -9.92 -5.77
N ILE A 164 21.33 -9.90 -4.86
CA ILE A 164 22.77 -10.13 -5.16
C ILE A 164 22.99 -11.55 -5.69
N TYR A 165 22.42 -12.56 -5.01
CA TYR A 165 22.51 -13.96 -5.45
C TYR A 165 21.95 -14.15 -6.86
N ARG A 166 20.77 -13.57 -7.15
CA ARG A 166 20.15 -13.63 -8.47
C ARG A 166 20.99 -12.93 -9.54
N LYS A 167 21.60 -11.78 -9.21
CA LYS A 167 22.50 -11.10 -10.13
C LYS A 167 23.73 -11.94 -10.46
N LYS A 168 24.31 -12.63 -9.47
CA LYS A 168 25.47 -13.52 -9.70
C LYS A 168 25.10 -14.76 -10.51
N LYS A 169 23.94 -15.38 -10.25
CA LYS A 169 23.52 -16.64 -10.89
C LYS A 169 22.88 -16.45 -12.27
N TYR A 170 22.06 -15.42 -12.43
CA TYR A 170 21.20 -15.22 -13.61
C TYR A 170 21.51 -13.92 -14.37
N GLY A 171 22.46 -13.10 -13.90
CA GLY A 171 22.77 -11.80 -14.52
C GLY A 171 21.69 -10.72 -14.32
N ILE A 172 20.56 -11.05 -13.69
CA ILE A 172 19.40 -10.17 -13.50
C ILE A 172 19.37 -9.62 -12.08
N PHE A 173 19.25 -8.28 -11.96
CA PHE A 173 19.03 -7.61 -10.68
C PHE A 173 17.62 -7.01 -10.66
N LEU A 174 16.69 -7.71 -9.99
CA LEU A 174 15.28 -7.31 -9.91
C LEU A 174 15.05 -6.11 -8.99
N PHE A 175 15.98 -5.90 -8.06
CA PHE A 175 15.93 -4.86 -7.04
C PHE A 175 14.62 -4.90 -6.25
N LYS A 176 14.20 -6.11 -5.85
CA LYS A 176 13.00 -6.32 -5.01
C LYS A 176 13.16 -5.67 -3.64
N THR A 177 14.41 -5.45 -3.21
CA THR A 177 14.79 -4.72 -2.00
C THR A 177 14.17 -3.31 -1.92
N ILE A 178 13.82 -2.68 -3.04
CA ILE A 178 13.22 -1.33 -3.04
C ILE A 178 11.90 -1.27 -2.25
N VAL A 179 11.08 -2.32 -2.30
CA VAL A 179 9.76 -2.33 -1.66
C VAL A 179 9.90 -2.22 -0.13
N PRO A 180 10.60 -3.14 0.56
CA PRO A 180 10.77 -3.03 2.00
C PRO A 180 11.59 -1.78 2.40
N LEU A 181 12.50 -1.31 1.55
CA LEU A 181 13.24 -0.07 1.80
C LEU A 181 12.31 1.14 1.87
N VAL A 182 11.45 1.35 0.88
CA VAL A 182 10.54 2.50 0.87
C VAL A 182 9.50 2.40 1.98
N VAL A 183 8.97 1.20 2.26
CA VAL A 183 8.02 1.00 3.37
C VAL A 183 8.67 1.31 4.73
N THR A 184 9.91 0.88 4.95
CA THR A 184 10.64 1.18 6.19
C THR A 184 10.88 2.69 6.33
N THR A 185 11.30 3.35 5.25
CA THR A 185 11.44 4.81 5.21
C THR A 185 10.10 5.51 5.49
N TRP A 186 9.00 4.99 4.96
CA TRP A 186 7.67 5.55 5.22
C TRP A 186 7.27 5.44 6.69
N ILE A 187 7.59 4.33 7.36
CA ILE A 187 7.34 4.18 8.81
C ILE A 187 8.18 5.18 9.62
N ILE A 188 9.42 5.46 9.21
CA ILE A 188 10.25 6.50 9.82
C ILE A 188 9.60 7.88 9.63
N ILE A 189 9.17 8.21 8.42
CA ILE A 189 8.47 9.47 8.13
C ILE A 189 7.20 9.57 8.97
N ALA A 190 6.38 8.53 9.02
CA ALA A 190 5.16 8.50 9.83
C ALA A 190 5.46 8.71 11.32
N THR A 191 6.54 8.11 11.84
CA THR A 191 6.97 8.32 13.22
C THR A 191 7.31 9.78 13.48
N ILE A 192 8.07 10.42 12.59
CA ILE A 192 8.43 11.84 12.70
C ILE A 192 7.18 12.73 12.60
N VAL A 193 6.27 12.44 11.68
CA VAL A 193 5.04 13.22 11.47
C VAL A 193 4.09 13.08 12.66
N LEU A 194 3.99 11.89 13.26
CA LEU A 194 3.10 11.61 14.40
C LEU A 194 3.71 11.97 15.74
N SER A 195 5.04 12.16 15.82
CA SER A 195 5.73 12.79 16.96
C SER A 195 5.34 14.28 17.08
#